data_AF-Q5KRJ9-F1
#
_entry.id   AF-Q5KRJ9-F1
#
_cell.length_a   1.000
_cell.length_b   1.000
_cell.length_c   1.000
_cell.angle_alpha   90.00
_cell.angle_beta   90.00
_cell.angle_gamma   90.00
#
_symmetry.space_group_name_H-M   'P 1'
#
loop_
_entity.id
_entity.type
_entity.pdbx_description
1 polymer ?
#
loop_
_entity_poly.entity_id
_entity_poly.type
_entity_poly.pdbx_seq_one_letter_code
_entity_poly.pdbx_strand_id
1 'polypeptide(L)'
;MKLYPFDVPEGFHPNIWWLMGFGLTVEQANALARHLSDDLGVRLGEDSGEVTVSWAVGLVGVWEDRIIANVDDPVDITISESSAVRITGGALPPGVKLEKHSGKLVGSLTHSGLYSVTVTIGPAVKYDPLGTPGGPSDPGMWIPINQPRQQVTTALSNFPATADDLSDREKDYLLAELLAWQAGETVKEADRGD
;
A
#
# COMPACT_ATOMS: atom_id res chain seq x y z
N MET A 1 -11.77 -6.93 -18.16
CA MET A 1 -11.04 -7.96 -18.94
C MET A 1 -11.06 -9.24 -18.12
N LYS A 2 -11.82 -10.28 -18.53
CA LYS A 2 -11.75 -11.58 -17.86
C LYS A 2 -10.39 -12.19 -18.21
N LEU A 3 -9.50 -12.28 -17.23
CA LEU A 3 -8.16 -12.85 -17.42
C LEU A 3 -8.18 -14.40 -17.57
N TYR A 4 -9.37 -15.03 -17.63
CA TYR A 4 -9.57 -16.45 -17.35
C TYR A 4 -10.31 -17.24 -18.43
N PRO A 5 -9.78 -18.40 -18.88
CA PRO A 5 -10.44 -19.33 -19.79
C PRO A 5 -11.19 -20.50 -19.10
N PHE A 6 -11.24 -20.57 -17.77
CA PHE A 6 -11.90 -21.66 -17.03
C PHE A 6 -13.00 -21.15 -16.10
N ASP A 7 -14.15 -21.84 -16.10
CA ASP A 7 -15.26 -21.55 -15.19
C ASP A 7 -14.98 -22.12 -13.79
N VAL A 8 -15.02 -21.26 -12.78
CA VAL A 8 -14.91 -21.67 -11.37
C VAL A 8 -16.16 -22.47 -11.02
N PRO A 9 -16.05 -23.72 -10.53
CA PRO A 9 -17.22 -24.52 -10.18
C PRO A 9 -18.04 -23.86 -9.06
N GLU A 10 -19.34 -24.14 -9.03
CA GLU A 10 -20.26 -23.57 -8.03
C GLU A 10 -19.84 -23.95 -6.60
N GLY A 11 -19.83 -22.98 -5.68
CA GLY A 11 -19.41 -23.15 -4.29
C GLY A 11 -17.91 -22.95 -4.01
N PHE A 12 -17.09 -22.77 -5.04
CA PHE A 12 -15.66 -22.50 -4.89
C PHE A 12 -15.35 -21.00 -4.80
N HIS A 13 -14.26 -20.67 -4.10
CA HIS A 13 -13.85 -19.30 -3.93
C HIS A 13 -13.42 -18.68 -5.27
N PRO A 14 -13.83 -17.44 -5.61
CA PRO A 14 -13.53 -16.82 -6.91
C PRO A 14 -12.04 -16.73 -7.25
N ASN A 15 -11.18 -16.66 -6.23
CA ASN A 15 -9.72 -16.55 -6.38
C ASN A 15 -8.99 -17.91 -6.35
N ILE A 16 -9.69 -19.04 -6.35
CA ILE A 16 -9.06 -20.38 -6.32
C ILE A 16 -8.05 -20.59 -7.45
N TRP A 17 -8.26 -19.92 -8.57
CA TRP A 17 -7.41 -19.99 -9.73
C TRP A 17 -5.96 -19.54 -9.48
N TRP A 18 -5.70 -18.68 -8.48
CA TRP A 18 -4.33 -18.28 -8.09
C TRP A 18 -3.46 -19.46 -7.73
N LEU A 19 -4.09 -20.55 -7.29
CA LEU A 19 -3.43 -21.70 -6.70
C LEU A 19 -3.42 -22.91 -7.65
N MET A 20 -3.97 -22.76 -8.85
CA MET A 20 -3.91 -23.80 -9.87
C MET A 20 -2.48 -23.91 -10.41
N GLY A 21 -1.98 -25.14 -10.54
CA GLY A 21 -0.60 -25.41 -10.96
C GLY A 21 0.41 -25.59 -9.83
N PHE A 22 0.02 -25.34 -8.57
CA PHE A 22 0.86 -25.59 -7.39
C PHE A 22 0.80 -27.05 -6.88
N GLY A 23 0.22 -27.97 -7.66
CA GLY A 23 0.08 -29.38 -7.26
C GLY A 23 -0.88 -29.64 -6.09
N LEU A 24 -1.70 -28.64 -5.72
CA LEU A 24 -2.70 -28.73 -4.66
C LEU A 24 -3.96 -29.46 -5.15
N THR A 25 -4.64 -30.17 -4.25
CA THR A 25 -6.00 -30.65 -4.55
C THR A 25 -6.97 -29.47 -4.64
N VAL A 26 -8.11 -29.67 -5.31
CA VAL A 26 -9.12 -28.62 -5.46
C VAL A 26 -9.67 -28.15 -4.10
N GLU A 27 -9.83 -29.06 -3.14
CA GLU A 27 -10.26 -28.74 -1.78
C GLU A 27 -9.21 -27.92 -1.02
N GLN A 28 -7.92 -28.30 -1.14
CA GLN A 28 -6.81 -27.56 -0.55
C GLN A 28 -6.68 -26.17 -1.15
N ALA A 29 -6.78 -26.05 -2.48
CA ALA A 29 -6.75 -24.78 -3.17
C ALA A 29 -7.93 -23.89 -2.75
N ASN A 30 -9.13 -24.45 -2.60
CA ASN A 30 -10.29 -23.69 -2.12
C ASN A 30 -10.10 -23.18 -0.69
N ALA A 31 -9.65 -24.05 0.22
CA ALA A 31 -9.41 -23.69 1.60
C ALA A 31 -8.33 -22.60 1.72
N LEU A 32 -7.24 -22.75 0.96
CA LEU A 32 -6.17 -21.76 0.93
C LEU A 32 -6.62 -20.44 0.29
N ALA A 33 -7.42 -20.48 -0.77
CA ALA A 33 -7.95 -19.27 -1.40
C ALA A 33 -8.84 -18.46 -0.46
N ARG A 34 -9.69 -19.14 0.33
CA ARG A 34 -10.50 -18.53 1.39
C ARG A 34 -9.61 -17.94 2.46
N HIS A 35 -8.63 -18.68 2.95
CA HIS A 35 -7.71 -18.16 3.97
C HIS A 35 -6.95 -16.91 3.48
N LEU A 36 -6.39 -16.97 2.26
CA LEU A 36 -5.66 -15.85 1.68
C LEU A 36 -6.57 -14.64 1.43
N SER A 37 -7.78 -14.83 0.90
CA SER A 37 -8.64 -13.72 0.49
C SER A 37 -9.52 -13.22 1.64
N ASP A 38 -10.23 -14.12 2.33
CA ASP A 38 -11.24 -13.78 3.33
C ASP A 38 -10.59 -13.37 4.66
N ASP A 39 -9.64 -14.18 5.15
CA ASP A 39 -8.99 -13.92 6.46
C ASP A 39 -7.88 -12.88 6.34
N LEU A 40 -6.99 -13.08 5.35
CA LEU A 40 -5.79 -12.25 5.17
C LEU A 40 -6.02 -11.03 4.26
N GLY A 41 -7.02 -11.06 3.37
CA GLY A 41 -7.29 -9.93 2.47
C GLY A 41 -6.33 -9.80 1.28
N VAL A 42 -5.68 -10.89 0.87
CA VAL A 42 -4.72 -10.90 -0.24
C VAL A 42 -5.44 -10.58 -1.55
N ARG A 43 -4.90 -9.63 -2.29
CA ARG A 43 -5.43 -9.12 -3.56
C ARG A 43 -4.30 -8.81 -4.53
N LEU A 44 -4.59 -8.93 -5.82
CA LEU A 44 -3.63 -8.65 -6.90
C LEU A 44 -3.74 -7.23 -7.47
N GLY A 45 -4.75 -6.45 -7.04
CA GLY A 45 -4.88 -5.06 -7.45
C GLY A 45 -3.74 -4.20 -6.90
N GLU A 46 -3.35 -3.20 -7.68
CA GLU A 46 -2.28 -2.25 -7.32
C GLU A 46 -2.83 -0.90 -6.84
N ASP A 47 -4.15 -0.75 -6.72
CA ASP A 47 -4.73 0.49 -6.23
C ASP A 47 -4.22 0.81 -4.83
N SER A 48 -3.86 2.08 -4.63
CA SER A 48 -3.45 2.61 -3.36
C SER A 48 -4.19 3.91 -3.09
N GLY A 49 -4.51 4.15 -1.82
CA GLY A 49 -5.29 5.31 -1.44
C GLY A 49 -5.78 5.21 -0.01
N GLU A 50 -6.41 6.28 0.45
CA GLU A 50 -7.00 6.35 1.78
C GLU A 50 -8.42 6.87 1.66
N VAL A 51 -9.35 6.17 2.30
CA VAL A 51 -10.77 6.51 2.29
C VAL A 51 -11.20 6.65 3.75
N THR A 52 -11.68 7.83 4.10
CA THR A 52 -12.28 8.07 5.41
C THR A 52 -13.79 8.04 5.26
N VAL A 53 -14.45 7.19 6.05
CA VAL A 53 -15.90 7.09 6.10
C VAL A 53 -16.36 7.47 7.49
N SER A 54 -17.28 8.42 7.57
CA SER A 54 -17.80 8.93 8.84
C SER A 54 -19.32 8.80 8.88
N TRP A 55 -19.85 8.36 10.02
CA TRP A 55 -21.28 8.19 10.24
C TRP A 55 -21.78 9.04 11.40
N ALA A 56 -23.04 9.47 11.29
CA ALA A 56 -23.84 9.98 12.39
C ALA A 56 -25.08 9.08 12.52
N VAL A 57 -25.04 8.16 13.49
CA VAL A 57 -26.05 7.11 13.66
C VAL A 57 -27.07 7.52 14.72
N GLY A 58 -28.35 7.61 14.34
CA GLY A 58 -29.44 7.90 15.26
C GLY A 58 -29.39 9.29 15.90
N LEU A 59 -28.68 10.24 15.26
CA LEU A 59 -28.51 11.61 15.74
C LEU A 59 -29.27 12.59 14.84
N VAL A 60 -30.03 13.48 15.47
CA VAL A 60 -30.75 14.56 14.78
C VAL A 60 -29.85 15.79 14.71
N GLY A 61 -29.48 16.22 13.51
CA GLY A 61 -28.63 17.40 13.28
C GLY A 61 -28.16 17.48 11.83
N VAL A 62 -27.59 18.63 11.45
CA VAL A 62 -26.88 18.79 10.18
C VAL A 62 -25.43 18.41 10.43
N TRP A 63 -24.98 17.35 9.78
CA TRP A 63 -23.61 16.86 9.86
C TRP A 63 -23.00 16.98 8.48
N GLU A 64 -22.08 17.93 8.32
CA GLU A 64 -21.27 18.03 7.11
C GLU A 64 -20.28 16.86 7.08
N ASP A 65 -20.07 16.28 5.89
CA ASP A 65 -19.14 15.16 5.64
C ASP A 65 -19.39 13.85 6.41
N ARG A 66 -20.64 13.62 6.86
CA ARG A 66 -21.04 12.37 7.51
C ARG A 66 -22.25 11.74 6.85
N ILE A 67 -22.23 10.42 6.78
CA ILE A 67 -23.38 9.60 6.40
C ILE A 67 -24.35 9.61 7.58
N ILE A 68 -25.52 10.23 7.38
CA ILE A 68 -26.62 10.21 8.35
C ILE A 68 -27.36 8.89 8.17
N ALA A 69 -27.38 8.08 9.22
CA ALA A 69 -28.04 6.77 9.23
C ALA A 69 -28.77 6.54 10.54
N ASN A 70 -29.73 5.62 10.55
CA ASN A 70 -30.46 5.20 11.75
C ASN A 70 -29.90 3.90 12.30
N VAL A 71 -30.32 3.58 13.53
CA VAL A 71 -30.11 2.24 14.09
C VAL A 71 -30.87 1.24 13.22
N ASP A 72 -30.25 0.10 12.95
CA ASP A 72 -30.66 -0.99 12.06
C ASP A 72 -30.55 -0.71 10.55
N ASP A 73 -30.05 0.46 10.14
CA ASP A 73 -29.80 0.71 8.72
C ASP A 73 -28.68 -0.21 8.20
N PRO A 74 -28.89 -0.87 7.04
CA PRO A 74 -27.88 -1.70 6.42
C PRO A 74 -26.75 -0.84 5.83
N VAL A 75 -25.53 -1.32 5.99
CA VAL A 75 -24.32 -0.73 5.39
C VAL A 75 -23.82 -1.70 4.32
N ASP A 76 -23.66 -1.20 3.09
CA ASP A 76 -22.93 -1.84 1.99
C ASP A 76 -22.19 -0.74 1.23
N ILE A 77 -20.94 -0.50 1.62
CA ILE A 77 -20.08 0.52 1.01
C ILE A 77 -18.85 -0.17 0.42
N THR A 78 -18.69 -0.09 -0.90
CA THR A 78 -17.46 -0.52 -1.57
C THR A 78 -16.36 0.52 -1.33
N ILE A 79 -15.23 0.07 -0.78
CA ILE A 79 -14.00 0.87 -0.68
C ILE A 79 -13.07 0.59 -1.86
N SER A 80 -12.85 -0.68 -2.19
CA SER A 80 -12.06 -1.11 -3.35
C SER A 80 -12.54 -2.46 -3.85
N GLU A 81 -12.68 -2.63 -5.16
CA GLU A 81 -13.12 -3.90 -5.77
C GLU A 81 -11.93 -4.85 -6.04
N SER A 82 -10.72 -4.31 -6.16
CA SER A 82 -9.54 -4.98 -6.72
C SER A 82 -8.39 -5.13 -5.75
N SER A 83 -8.25 -4.21 -4.77
CA SER A 83 -7.07 -4.12 -3.91
C SER A 83 -7.35 -4.54 -2.47
N ALA A 84 -6.27 -4.87 -1.77
CA ALA A 84 -6.33 -5.19 -0.34
C ALA A 84 -6.78 -3.95 0.44
N VAL A 85 -7.51 -4.14 1.53
CA VAL A 85 -7.99 -3.04 2.37
C VAL A 85 -7.70 -3.33 3.83
N ARG A 86 -7.38 -2.28 4.59
CA ARG A 86 -7.13 -2.38 6.03
C ARG A 86 -7.59 -1.13 6.75
N ILE A 87 -8.06 -1.31 7.98
CA ILE A 87 -8.38 -0.18 8.86
C ILE A 87 -7.07 0.32 9.47
N THR A 88 -6.79 1.61 9.32
CA THR A 88 -5.59 2.27 9.86
C THR A 88 -5.91 3.25 10.97
N GLY A 89 -7.17 3.70 11.07
CA GLY A 89 -7.59 4.63 12.10
C GLY A 89 -9.08 4.62 12.35
N GLY A 90 -9.46 5.19 13.50
CA GLY A 90 -10.86 5.34 13.89
C GLY A 90 -11.52 4.05 14.39
N ALA A 91 -12.84 4.06 14.44
CA ALA A 91 -13.67 2.96 14.93
C ALA A 91 -14.87 2.73 14.00
N LEU A 92 -15.08 1.47 13.64
CA LEU A 92 -16.31 1.07 12.94
C LEU A 92 -17.51 1.14 13.90
N PRO A 93 -18.69 1.54 13.39
CA PRO A 93 -19.93 1.36 14.13
C PRO A 93 -20.14 -0.10 14.54
N PRO A 94 -20.67 -0.37 15.75
CA PRO A 94 -21.01 -1.73 16.17
C PRO A 94 -21.97 -2.41 15.19
N GLY A 95 -21.60 -3.61 14.73
CA GLY A 95 -22.36 -4.39 13.75
C GLY A 95 -21.90 -4.22 12.30
N VAL A 96 -21.01 -3.27 12.02
CA VAL A 96 -20.32 -3.12 10.72
C VAL A 96 -18.94 -3.77 10.79
N LYS A 97 -18.60 -4.53 9.75
CA LYS A 97 -17.28 -5.15 9.58
C LYS A 97 -16.72 -4.81 8.19
N LEU A 98 -15.39 -4.80 8.11
CA LEU A 98 -14.68 -4.75 6.83
C LEU A 98 -14.49 -6.17 6.31
N GLU A 99 -15.09 -6.48 5.17
CA GLU A 99 -14.78 -7.67 4.40
C GLU A 99 -13.56 -7.39 3.52
N LYS A 100 -12.47 -8.16 3.75
CA LYS A 100 -11.16 -7.93 3.11
C LYS A 100 -11.02 -8.56 1.72
N HIS A 101 -11.52 -9.79 1.52
CA HIS A 101 -12.08 -10.18 0.21
C HIS A 101 -13.26 -9.22 -0.08
N SER A 102 -13.88 -9.09 -1.23
CA SER A 102 -14.86 -8.01 -1.54
C SER A 102 -14.41 -6.54 -1.38
N GLY A 103 -13.66 -6.15 -0.34
CA GLY A 103 -13.21 -4.78 -0.09
C GLY A 103 -14.34 -3.83 0.32
N LYS A 104 -15.35 -4.40 1.00
CA LYS A 104 -16.59 -3.72 1.37
C LYS A 104 -16.75 -3.57 2.87
N LEU A 105 -17.36 -2.48 3.29
CA LEU A 105 -17.91 -2.33 4.64
C LEU A 105 -19.36 -2.83 4.61
N VAL A 106 -19.62 -3.91 5.35
CA VAL A 106 -20.93 -4.55 5.40
C VAL A 106 -21.42 -4.74 6.83
N GLY A 107 -22.74 -4.71 7.03
CA GLY A 107 -23.37 -5.02 8.31
C GLY A 107 -24.59 -4.16 8.58
N SER A 108 -24.98 -4.04 9.84
CA SER A 108 -26.05 -3.15 10.29
C SER A 108 -25.59 -2.30 11.47
N LEU A 109 -26.07 -1.06 11.52
CA LEU A 109 -25.71 -0.10 12.56
C LEU A 109 -26.51 -0.39 13.84
N THR A 110 -25.91 -1.04 14.83
CA THR A 110 -26.67 -1.49 16.02
C THR A 110 -26.75 -0.47 17.15
N HIS A 111 -25.88 0.55 17.14
CA HIS A 111 -25.78 1.54 18.22
C HIS A 111 -25.72 2.96 17.65
N SER A 112 -26.42 3.88 18.30
CA SER A 112 -26.36 5.30 17.98
C SER A 112 -25.04 5.92 18.45
N GLY A 113 -24.53 6.87 17.67
CA GLY A 113 -23.25 7.51 17.97
C GLY A 113 -22.58 8.12 16.73
N LEU A 114 -21.50 8.84 16.98
CA LEU A 114 -20.60 9.34 15.95
C LEU A 114 -19.45 8.35 15.77
N TYR A 115 -19.31 7.86 14.54
CA TYR A 115 -18.24 6.95 14.16
C TYR A 115 -17.45 7.56 13.02
N SER A 116 -16.16 7.28 12.97
CA SER A 116 -15.28 7.65 11.87
C SER A 116 -14.23 6.57 11.75
N VAL A 117 -14.05 6.04 10.55
CA VAL A 117 -13.05 5.02 10.25
C VAL A 117 -12.22 5.49 9.06
N THR A 118 -10.92 5.25 9.15
CA THR A 118 -9.99 5.46 8.06
C THR A 118 -9.53 4.11 7.55
N VAL A 119 -9.80 3.86 6.28
CA VAL A 119 -9.44 2.63 5.58
C VAL A 119 -8.38 2.96 4.55
N THR A 120 -7.22 2.29 4.65
CA THR A 120 -6.18 2.36 3.62
C THR A 120 -6.37 1.23 2.62
N ILE A 121 -6.34 1.58 1.35
CA ILE A 121 -6.29 0.68 0.21
C ILE A 121 -4.82 0.33 -0.01
N GLY A 122 -4.49 -0.95 0.20
CA GLY A 122 -3.19 -1.55 0.05
C GLY A 122 -2.91 -2.64 1.08
N PRO A 123 -1.86 -3.45 0.86
CA PRO A 123 -1.52 -4.55 1.75
C PRO A 123 -0.98 -4.05 3.11
N ALA A 124 -1.17 -4.87 4.16
CA ALA A 124 -0.62 -4.58 5.49
C ALA A 124 0.87 -4.91 5.63
N VAL A 125 1.42 -5.67 4.68
CA VAL A 125 2.82 -6.13 4.67
C VAL A 125 3.47 -5.83 3.33
N LYS A 126 4.79 -5.74 3.33
CA LYS A 126 5.63 -5.68 2.12
C LYS A 126 6.81 -6.62 2.27
N TYR A 127 7.30 -7.15 1.16
CA TYR A 127 8.50 -7.98 1.14
C TYR A 127 9.74 -7.11 1.29
N ASP A 128 10.62 -7.40 2.24
CA ASP A 128 11.95 -6.79 2.40
C ASP A 128 13.02 -7.78 1.93
N PRO A 129 13.82 -7.45 0.90
CA PRO A 129 14.91 -8.30 0.46
C PRO A 129 16.12 -8.30 1.41
N LEU A 130 16.04 -7.67 2.59
CA LEU A 130 17.12 -7.61 3.60
C LEU A 130 18.44 -7.07 3.04
N GLY A 131 18.33 -6.14 2.10
CA GLY A 131 19.47 -5.57 1.41
C GLY A 131 20.11 -6.45 0.32
N THR A 132 19.46 -7.54 -0.07
CA THR A 132 19.82 -8.29 -1.27
C THR A 132 19.11 -7.71 -2.52
N PRO A 133 19.53 -8.09 -3.74
CA PRO A 133 18.80 -7.76 -4.97
C PRO A 133 17.38 -8.34 -5.04
N GLY A 134 17.01 -9.24 -4.11
CA GLY A 134 15.67 -9.82 -4.03
C GLY A 134 15.44 -10.97 -5.01
N GLY A 135 16.49 -11.70 -5.37
CA GLY A 135 16.39 -12.89 -6.22
C GLY A 135 15.60 -14.03 -5.56
N PRO A 136 15.10 -15.02 -6.33
CA PRO A 136 14.31 -16.14 -5.79
C PRO A 136 15.04 -16.99 -4.74
N SER A 137 16.38 -17.00 -4.78
CA SER A 137 17.26 -17.70 -3.85
C SER A 137 17.74 -16.84 -2.68
N ASP A 138 17.46 -15.54 -2.72
CA ASP A 138 17.95 -14.60 -1.71
C ASP A 138 17.02 -14.63 -0.49
N PRO A 139 17.57 -14.63 0.73
CA PRO A 139 16.74 -14.54 1.92
C PRO A 139 16.02 -13.19 1.96
N GLY A 140 14.73 -13.23 2.28
CA GLY A 140 13.95 -12.03 2.53
C GLY A 140 12.87 -12.28 3.57
N MET A 141 12.28 -11.20 4.06
CA MET A 141 11.23 -11.26 5.08
C MET A 141 10.05 -10.39 4.71
N TRP A 142 8.86 -10.87 5.03
CA TRP A 142 7.66 -10.04 5.01
C TRP A 142 7.63 -9.17 6.26
N ILE A 143 7.64 -7.84 6.07
CA ILE A 143 7.62 -6.86 7.15
C ILE A 143 6.32 -6.04 7.09
N PRO A 144 5.86 -5.46 8.22
CA PRO A 144 4.77 -4.48 8.22
C PRO A 144 4.99 -3.36 7.19
N ILE A 145 3.92 -2.91 6.55
CA ILE A 145 3.97 -1.90 5.47
C ILE A 145 4.65 -0.59 5.92
N ASN A 146 4.46 -0.22 7.19
CA ASN A 146 5.01 1.00 7.79
C ASN A 146 6.46 0.85 8.27
N GLN A 147 6.98 -0.37 8.37
CA GLN A 147 8.37 -0.59 8.77
C GLN A 147 9.31 -0.20 7.60
N PRO A 148 10.35 0.60 7.82
CA PRO A 148 11.32 0.89 6.77
C PRO A 148 12.04 -0.39 6.34
N ARG A 149 12.34 -0.52 5.04
CA ARG A 149 13.14 -1.65 4.53
C ARG A 149 14.57 -1.53 5.04
N GLN A 150 15.23 -2.66 5.23
CA GLN A 150 16.65 -2.68 5.54
C GLN A 150 17.45 -2.10 4.36
N GLN A 151 18.26 -1.08 4.62
CA GLN A 151 19.14 -0.51 3.62
C GLN A 151 20.46 -1.30 3.53
N VAL A 152 21.00 -1.40 2.31
CA VAL A 152 22.33 -1.96 2.09
C VAL A 152 23.37 -0.92 2.49
N THR A 153 24.12 -1.19 3.55
CA THR A 153 25.38 -0.48 3.80
C THR A 153 26.46 -1.19 2.98
N THR A 154 26.66 -0.76 1.74
CA THR A 154 27.83 -1.16 0.95
C THR A 154 29.01 -0.25 1.29
N ALA A 155 30.24 -0.66 0.96
CA ALA A 155 31.39 0.24 1.06
C ALA A 155 31.21 1.52 0.22
N LEU A 156 30.39 1.47 -0.86
CA LEU A 156 30.01 2.62 -1.67
C LEU A 156 29.02 3.56 -0.96
N SER A 157 28.22 3.05 -0.03
CA SER A 157 27.27 3.84 0.78
C SER A 157 27.97 4.79 1.76
N ASN A 158 29.27 4.62 1.98
CA ASN A 158 30.09 5.52 2.79
C ASN A 158 30.61 6.72 1.99
N PHE A 159 30.40 6.74 0.67
CA PHE A 159 30.75 7.89 -0.14
C PHE A 159 29.50 8.75 -0.34
N PRO A 160 29.61 10.09 -0.23
CA PRO A 160 28.49 11.00 -0.42
C PRO A 160 27.97 10.83 -1.86
N ALA A 161 26.69 10.48 -2.00
CA ALA A 161 26.07 10.21 -3.30
C ALA A 161 25.46 11.48 -3.91
N THR A 162 25.12 12.45 -3.06
CA THR A 162 24.56 13.74 -3.45
C THR A 162 25.33 14.90 -2.82
N ALA A 163 25.16 16.11 -3.36
CA ALA A 163 25.78 17.30 -2.78
C ALA A 163 25.30 17.56 -1.34
N ASP A 164 24.09 17.13 -0.98
CA ASP A 164 23.54 17.30 0.37
C ASP A 164 24.27 16.45 1.41
N ASP A 165 24.82 15.31 1.00
CA ASP A 165 25.57 14.37 1.86
C ASP A 165 27.00 14.87 2.19
N LEU A 166 27.48 15.91 1.50
CA LEU A 166 28.80 16.50 1.74
C LEU A 166 28.80 17.36 3.00
N SER A 167 29.90 17.32 3.75
CA SER A 167 30.13 18.28 4.82
C SER A 167 30.25 19.71 4.28
N ASP A 168 29.98 20.72 5.12
CA ASP A 168 30.07 22.13 4.72
C ASP A 168 31.45 22.46 4.12
N ARG A 169 32.50 21.89 4.71
CA ARG A 169 33.88 22.06 4.21
C ARG A 169 34.07 21.47 2.82
N GLU A 170 33.52 20.29 2.55
CA GLU A 170 33.63 19.65 1.24
C GLU A 170 32.81 20.40 0.18
N LYS A 171 31.64 20.94 0.56
CA LYS A 171 30.82 21.81 -0.30
C LYS A 171 31.60 23.06 -0.70
N ASP A 172 32.29 23.70 0.25
CA ASP A 172 33.12 24.88 0.00
C ASP A 172 34.27 24.57 -0.97
N TYR A 173 34.95 23.43 -0.81
CA TYR A 173 35.99 22.99 -1.75
C TYR A 173 35.43 22.73 -3.15
N LEU A 174 34.30 22.02 -3.24
CA LEU A 174 33.67 21.70 -4.53
C LEU A 174 33.19 22.97 -5.26
N LEU A 175 32.65 23.94 -4.51
CA LEU A 175 32.25 25.24 -5.04
C LEU A 175 33.45 26.03 -5.58
N ALA A 176 34.55 26.06 -4.83
CA ALA A 176 35.78 26.73 -5.27
C ALA A 176 36.32 26.11 -6.57
N GLU A 177 36.27 24.78 -6.69
CA GLU A 177 36.71 24.06 -7.88
C GLU A 177 35.80 24.31 -9.09
N LEU A 178 34.47 24.32 -8.90
CA LEU A 178 33.51 24.66 -9.96
C LEU A 178 33.67 26.09 -10.46
N LEU A 179 33.89 27.06 -9.56
CA LEU A 179 34.15 28.45 -9.94
C LEU A 179 35.45 28.59 -10.74
N ALA A 180 36.50 27.86 -10.34
CA ALA A 180 37.78 27.85 -11.07
C ALA A 180 37.63 27.22 -12.46
N TRP A 181 36.86 26.13 -12.59
CA TRP A 181 36.55 25.51 -13.87
C TRP A 181 35.76 26.45 -14.79
N GLN A 182 34.72 27.10 -14.27
CA GLN A 182 33.89 28.05 -15.01
C GLN A 182 34.73 29.25 -15.51
N ALA A 183 35.60 29.80 -14.67
CA ALA A 183 36.52 30.86 -15.07
C ALA A 183 37.45 30.39 -16.22
N GLY A 184 37.96 29.15 -16.14
CA GLY A 184 38.78 28.56 -17.20
C GLY A 184 38.04 28.36 -18.53
N GLU A 185 36.75 28.01 -18.51
CA GLU A 185 35.92 27.92 -19.72
C GLU A 185 35.68 29.29 -20.35
N THR A 186 35.35 30.31 -19.55
CA THR A 186 35.13 31.67 -20.08
C THR A 186 36.36 32.26 -20.76
N VAL A 187 37.56 31.94 -20.26
CA VAL A 187 38.83 32.33 -20.89
C VAL A 187 39.06 31.59 -22.21
N LYS A 188 38.72 30.30 -22.29
CA LYS A 188 38.82 29.51 -23.53
C LYS A 188 37.79 29.92 -24.59
N GLU A 189 36.61 30.38 -24.20
CA GLU A 189 35.62 30.93 -25.13
C GLU A 189 36.05 32.30 -25.67
N ALA A 190 36.65 33.15 -24.83
CA ALA A 190 37.21 34.42 -25.26
C ALA A 190 38.36 34.25 -26.26
N ASP A 191 39.20 33.21 -26.10
CA ASP A 191 40.34 32.92 -26.97
C ASP A 191 39.95 32.22 -28.30
N ARG A 192 38.71 31.71 -28.40
CA ARG A 192 38.15 31.09 -29.64
C ARG A 192 37.32 32.05 -30.49
N GLY A 193 37.10 33.27 -30.01
CA GLY A 193 36.21 34.26 -30.61
C GLY A 193 36.86 35.26 -31.58
N ASP A 194 38.16 35.15 -31.85
CA ASP A 194 38.92 35.98 -32.82
C ASP A 194 39.26 35.22 -34.11
#